data_AF-A0A2E8Y4W9-F1
#
_entry.id   AF-A0A2E8Y4W9-F1
#
_cell.length_a   1.000
_cell.length_b   1.000
_cell.length_c   1.000
_cell.angle_alpha   90.00
_cell.angle_beta   90.00
_cell.angle_gamma   90.00
#
_symmetry.space_group_name_H-M   'P 1'
#
loop_
_entity.id
_entity.type
_entity.pdbx_description
1 polymer ?
#
loop_
_entity_poly.entity_id
_entity_poly.type
_entity_poly.pdbx_seq_one_letter_code
_entity_poly.pdbx_strand_id
1 'polypeptide(L)'
;IILNNQHLGMVVQWEDRFYAGNRGHTYLGDPDDMKQIYPDYIAMAKGFDVPAERVMYKRDLRAALQRMLDSAQPYVLDVVVPYTEHVLPFIPAGKTVADMIWKV
;
A
#
# COMPACT_ATOMS: atom_id res chain seq x y z
N ILE A 1 -0.90 -10.82 4.02
CA ILE A 1 0.01 -9.77 3.50
C ILE A 1 -0.76 -8.46 3.41
N ILE A 2 -0.15 -7.35 3.81
CA ILE A 2 -0.70 -5.99 3.72
C ILE A 2 0.22 -5.20 2.77
N LEU A 3 -0.35 -4.57 1.75
CA LEU A 3 0.36 -3.63 0.88
C LEU A 3 0.11 -2.22 1.42
N ASN A 4 1.05 -1.75 2.24
CA ASN A 4 0.86 -0.58 3.07
C ASN A 4 1.49 0.66 2.40
N ASN A 5 0.63 1.46 1.78
CA ASN A 5 1.02 2.72 1.14
C ASN A 5 0.56 3.96 1.94
N GLN A 6 -0.01 3.79 3.14
CA GLN A 6 -0.50 4.88 4.00
C GLN A 6 -1.60 5.76 3.38
N HIS A 7 -2.25 5.32 2.30
CA HIS A 7 -3.22 6.11 1.56
C HIS A 7 -4.41 5.28 1.04
N LEU A 8 -5.53 5.95 0.75
CA LEU A 8 -6.58 5.42 -0.10
C LEU A 8 -6.10 5.43 -1.56
N GLY A 9 -5.18 4.51 -1.89
CA GLY A 9 -4.36 4.57 -3.11
C GLY A 9 -5.14 4.71 -4.42
N MET A 10 -6.29 4.04 -4.56
CA MET A 10 -7.13 4.21 -5.74
C MET A 10 -7.66 5.64 -5.84
N VAL A 11 -8.13 6.23 -4.75
CA VAL A 11 -8.62 7.62 -4.75
C VAL A 11 -7.46 8.59 -5.02
N VAL A 12 -6.28 8.37 -4.45
CA VAL A 12 -5.06 9.16 -4.75
C VAL A 12 -4.74 9.17 -6.24
N GLN A 13 -4.81 8.02 -6.92
CA GLN A 13 -4.58 7.95 -8.37
C GLN A 13 -5.61 8.79 -9.15
N TRP A 14 -6.87 8.83 -8.72
CA TRP A 14 -7.89 9.68 -9.34
C TRP A 14 -7.65 11.17 -9.05
N GLU A 15 -7.26 11.51 -7.82
CA GLU A 15 -6.85 12.87 -7.44
C GLU A 15 -5.69 13.37 -8.31
N ASP A 16 -4.67 12.53 -8.52
CA ASP A 16 -3.53 12.84 -9.37
C ASP A 16 -3.94 13.08 -10.82
N ARG A 17 -4.84 12.25 -11.37
CA ARG A 17 -5.21 12.28 -12.80
C ARG A 17 -6.27 13.31 -13.16
N PHE A 18 -7.18 13.62 -12.25
CA PHE A 18 -8.38 14.43 -12.55
C PHE A 18 -8.53 15.68 -11.67
N TYR A 19 -7.77 15.78 -10.58
CA TYR A 19 -7.89 16.86 -9.60
C TYR A 19 -6.53 17.52 -9.26
N ALA A 20 -5.59 17.48 -10.20
CA ALA A 20 -4.26 18.10 -10.08
C ALA A 20 -3.46 17.67 -8.83
N GLY A 21 -3.72 16.46 -8.31
CA GLY A 21 -3.07 15.94 -7.11
C GLY A 21 -3.55 16.57 -5.80
N ASN A 22 -4.67 17.30 -5.81
CA ASN A 22 -5.27 17.85 -4.60
C ASN A 22 -5.83 16.72 -3.72
N ARG A 23 -5.28 16.55 -2.51
CA ARG A 23 -5.64 15.49 -1.57
C ARG A 23 -6.95 15.82 -0.84
N GLY A 24 -7.99 15.03 -1.09
CA GLY A 24 -9.29 15.07 -0.43
C GLY A 24 -9.44 13.99 0.64
N HIS A 25 -8.70 14.12 1.74
CA HIS A 25 -8.74 13.20 2.90
C HIS A 25 -8.32 11.75 2.57
N THR A 26 -7.33 11.59 1.70
CA THR A 26 -6.86 10.27 1.24
C THR A 26 -5.65 9.73 2.01
N TYR A 27 -5.04 10.53 2.88
CA TYR A 27 -3.97 10.07 3.78
C TYR A 27 -4.56 9.36 5.00
N LEU A 28 -4.06 8.15 5.29
CA LEU A 28 -4.53 7.29 6.39
C LEU A 28 -3.60 7.29 7.61
N GLY A 29 -2.41 7.87 7.48
CA GLY A 29 -1.44 7.90 8.56
C GLY A 29 -1.71 9.01 9.58
N ASP A 30 -0.78 9.18 10.51
CA ASP A 30 -0.83 10.24 11.51
C ASP A 30 -0.34 11.57 10.87
N PRO A 31 -1.15 12.65 10.86
CA PRO A 31 -0.72 13.95 10.34
C PRO A 31 0.32 14.63 11.23
N ASP A 32 0.38 14.30 12.53
CA ASP A 32 1.34 14.87 13.48
C ASP A 32 2.72 14.19 13.39
N ASP A 33 2.78 12.96 12.86
CA ASP A 33 4.02 12.24 12.56
C ASP A 33 3.96 11.48 11.23
N MET A 34 4.14 12.21 10.13
CA MET A 34 4.09 11.65 8.77
C MET A 34 5.25 10.70 8.43
N LYS A 35 6.28 10.58 9.28
CA LYS A 35 7.40 9.65 9.06
C LYS A 35 7.11 8.28 9.64
N GLN A 36 6.25 8.21 10.65
CA GLN A 36 5.87 6.97 11.29
C GLN A 36 4.78 6.28 10.47
N ILE A 37 4.93 4.97 10.28
CA ILE A 37 3.87 4.16 9.68
C ILE A 37 2.75 3.98 10.70
N TYR A 38 1.54 4.40 10.32
CA TYR A 38 0.35 4.35 11.14
C TYR A 38 -0.82 3.67 10.41
N PRO A 39 -1.64 2.85 11.09
CA PRO A 39 -1.42 2.32 12.44
C PRO A 39 -0.31 1.26 12.47
N ASP A 40 0.14 0.88 13.67
CA ASP A 40 1.09 -0.23 13.82
C ASP A 40 0.39 -1.60 13.73
N TYR A 41 0.33 -2.13 12.50
CA TYR A 41 -0.23 -3.46 12.24
C TYR A 41 0.52 -4.60 12.94
N ILE A 42 1.82 -4.45 13.24
CA ILE A 42 2.57 -5.48 13.98
C ILE A 42 2.04 -5.53 15.41
N ALA A 43 1.91 -4.38 16.07
CA ALA A 43 1.38 -4.29 17.43
C ALA A 43 -0.06 -4.83 17.50
N MET A 44 -0.89 -4.51 16.52
CA MET A 44 -2.25 -5.05 16.42
C MET A 44 -2.25 -6.57 16.29
N ALA A 45 -1.48 -7.14 15.36
CA ALA A 45 -1.40 -8.59 15.15
C ALA A 45 -0.90 -9.34 16.39
N LYS A 46 0.08 -8.76 17.08
CA LYS A 46 0.59 -9.29 18.35
C LYS A 46 -0.49 -9.41 19.42
N GLY A 47 -1.47 -8.48 19.45
CA GLY A 47 -2.61 -8.53 20.36
C GLY A 47 -3.55 -9.74 20.15
N PHE A 48 -3.45 -10.39 19.00
CA PHE A 48 -4.21 -11.61 18.65
C PHE A 48 -3.34 -12.87 18.63
N ASP A 49 -2.14 -12.82 19.21
CA ASP A 49 -1.14 -13.92 19.16
C ASP A 49 -0.77 -14.34 17.72
N VAL A 50 -0.87 -13.42 16.76
CA VAL A 50 -0.50 -13.65 15.36
C VAL A 50 0.91 -13.12 15.10
N PRO A 51 1.87 -13.98 14.70
CA PRO A 51 3.18 -13.55 14.23
C PRO A 51 3.08 -12.51 13.11
N ALA A 52 3.88 -11.45 13.23
CA ALA A 52 3.90 -10.38 12.25
C ALA A 52 5.29 -9.78 12.07
N GLU A 53 5.59 -9.34 10.85
CA GLU A 53 6.81 -8.59 10.55
C GLU A 53 6.53 -7.49 9.51
N ARG A 54 7.37 -6.44 9.51
CA ARG A 54 7.29 -5.35 8.54
C ARG A 54 8.52 -5.34 7.64
N VAL A 55 8.29 -5.14 6.35
CA VAL A 55 9.34 -5.00 5.33
C VAL A 55 9.28 -3.61 4.73
N MET A 56 10.40 -2.90 4.77
CA MET A 56 10.54 -1.57 4.15
C MET A 56 11.47 -1.55 2.93
N TYR A 57 12.35 -2.55 2.80
CA TYR A 57 13.34 -2.59 1.73
C TYR A 57 13.13 -3.82 0.85
N LYS A 58 13.19 -3.62 -0.46
CA LYS A 58 13.02 -4.68 -1.48
C LYS A 58 13.95 -5.87 -1.28
N ARG A 59 15.18 -5.65 -0.78
CA ARG A 59 16.17 -6.70 -0.50
C ARG A 59 15.69 -7.72 0.55
N ASP A 60 14.86 -7.28 1.48
CA ASP A 60 14.38 -8.10 2.60
C ASP A 60 13.08 -8.84 2.26
N LEU A 61 12.37 -8.37 1.23
CA LEU A 61 11.04 -8.84 0.84
C LEU A 61 11.01 -10.35 0.53
N ARG A 62 11.97 -10.86 -0.24
CA ARG A 62 11.96 -12.27 -0.64
C ARG A 62 12.10 -13.20 0.57
N ALA A 63 13.00 -12.86 1.49
CA ALA A 63 13.21 -13.67 2.69
C ALA A 63 12.01 -13.61 3.65
N ALA A 64 11.38 -12.44 3.78
CA ALA A 64 10.18 -12.26 4.59
C ALA A 64 8.97 -13.03 4.04
N LEU A 65 8.75 -12.97 2.71
CA LEU A 65 7.73 -13.76 2.05
C LEU A 65 7.93 -15.27 2.30
N GLN A 66 9.18 -15.74 2.24
CA GLN A 66 9.49 -17.14 2.52
C GLN A 66 9.11 -17.52 3.96
N ARG A 67 9.50 -16.72 4.96
CA ARG A 67 9.12 -16.95 6.37
C ARG A 67 7.60 -16.97 6.58
N MET A 68 6.87 -16.05 5.93
CA MET A 68 5.41 -16.01 6.00
C MET A 68 4.79 -17.29 5.41
N LEU A 69 5.28 -17.76 4.25
CA LEU A 69 4.75 -18.95 3.57
C LEU A 69 5.10 -20.25 4.30
N ASP A 70 6.26 -20.31 4.95
CA ASP A 70 6.71 -21.48 5.72
C ASP A 70 6.07 -21.57 7.12
N SER A 71 5.36 -20.51 7.55
CA SER A 71 4.70 -20.47 8.85
C SER A 71 3.58 -21.51 8.94
N ALA A 72 3.61 -22.33 9.99
CA ALA A 72 2.52 -23.24 10.34
C ALA A 72 1.35 -22.54 11.08
N GLN A 73 1.47 -21.24 11.35
CA GLN A 73 0.49 -20.40 12.04
C GLN A 73 0.03 -19.25 11.14
N PRO A 74 -1.12 -18.61 11.42
CA PRO A 74 -1.49 -17.34 10.79
C PRO A 74 -0.33 -16.34 10.86
N TYR A 75 -0.14 -15.54 9.81
CA TYR A 75 0.99 -14.63 9.71
C TYR A 75 0.60 -13.32 9.03
N VAL A 76 1.05 -12.20 9.57
CA VAL A 76 0.87 -10.87 8.95
C VAL A 76 2.21 -10.32 8.48
N LEU A 77 2.34 -10.17 7.16
CA LEU A 77 3.45 -9.47 6.55
C LEU A 77 2.99 -8.06 6.12
N ASP A 78 3.49 -7.03 6.79
CA ASP A 78 3.24 -5.62 6.48
C ASP A 78 4.33 -5.10 5.52
N VAL A 79 3.99 -4.89 4.25
CA VAL A 79 4.94 -4.46 3.21
C VAL A 79 4.73 -2.98 2.94
N VAL A 80 5.68 -2.16 3.35
CA VAL A 80 5.67 -0.72 3.07
C VAL A 80 6.00 -0.49 1.60
N VAL A 81 5.12 0.20 0.90
CA VAL A 81 5.27 0.53 -0.51
C VAL A 81 5.07 2.03 -0.74
N PRO A 82 5.69 2.62 -1.77
CA PRO A 82 5.45 4.01 -2.12
C PRO A 82 4.00 4.23 -2.53
N TYR A 83 3.41 5.34 -2.08
CA TYR A 83 2.02 5.69 -2.40
C TYR A 83 1.84 6.33 -3.78
N THR A 84 2.95 6.71 -4.41
CA THR A 84 3.00 7.37 -5.73
C THR A 84 2.81 6.41 -6.90
N GLU A 85 2.70 5.10 -6.64
CA GLU A 85 2.50 4.09 -7.67
C GLU A 85 1.06 4.13 -8.20
N HIS A 86 0.91 4.07 -9.53
CA HIS A 86 -0.39 4.02 -10.19
C HIS A 86 -0.62 2.67 -10.86
N VAL A 87 -1.85 2.18 -10.79
CA VAL A 87 -2.27 0.98 -11.52
C VAL A 87 -2.37 1.30 -13.00
N LEU A 88 -1.65 0.51 -13.80
CA LEU A 88 -1.63 0.58 -15.26
C LEU A 88 -1.78 -0.83 -15.86
N PRO A 89 -2.34 -0.95 -17.08
CA PRO A 89 -2.89 0.14 -17.87
C PRO A 89 -4.27 0.61 -17.38
N PHE A 90 -4.68 1.82 -17.76
CA PHE A 90 -5.92 2.45 -17.28
C PHE A 90 -6.71 3.07 -18.43
N ILE A 91 -7.99 2.70 -18.58
CA ILE A 91 -8.93 3.37 -19.50
C ILE A 91 -9.76 4.34 -18.65
N PRO A 92 -9.70 5.66 -18.92
CA PRO A 92 -10.52 6.62 -18.19
C PRO A 92 -12.03 6.34 -18.32
N ALA A 93 -12.81 6.72 -17.32
CA ALA A 93 -14.26 6.52 -17.35
C ALA A 93 -14.88 7.22 -18.58
N GLY A 94 -15.76 6.49 -19.28
CA GLY A 94 -16.40 6.97 -20.51
C GLY A 94 -15.52 6.95 -21.76
N LYS A 95 -14.35 6.29 -21.71
CA LYS A 95 -13.43 6.13 -22.85
C LYS A 95 -13.39 4.69 -23.37
N THR A 96 -12.66 4.50 -24.46
CA THR A 96 -12.51 3.19 -25.12
C THR A 96 -11.09 2.64 -24.95
N VAL A 97 -10.86 1.42 -25.43
CA VAL A 97 -9.52 0.80 -25.47
C VAL A 97 -8.51 1.67 -26.22
N ALA A 98 -8.94 2.50 -27.18
CA ALA A 98 -8.06 3.41 -27.92
C ALA A 98 -7.47 4.53 -27.05
N ASP A 99 -8.12 4.87 -25.93
CA ASP A 99 -7.71 5.94 -25.01
C ASP A 99 -6.90 5.41 -23.81
N MET A 100 -6.45 4.16 -23.86
CA MET A 100 -5.79 3.51 -22.74
C MET A 100 -4.44 4.18 -22.43
N ILE A 101 -4.20 4.37 -21.13
CA ILE A 101 -2.97 4.92 -20.58
C ILE A 101 -2.10 3.75 -20.13
N TRP A 102 -0.88 3.68 -20.65
CA TRP A 102 0.09 2.59 -20.40
C TRP A 102 1.43 3.09 -19.87
N LYS A 103 1.60 4.42 -19.74
CA LYS A 103 2.80 5.05 -19.18
C LYS A 103 2.40 6.01 -18.06
N VAL A 104 3.26 6.10 -17.05
CA VAL A 104 3.18 7.06 -15.95
C VAL A 104 3.41 8.46 -16.50
#